data_AF-A0A9P3K0Y8-F1
#
_entry.id   AF-A0A9P3K0Y8-F1
#
_cell.length_a   1.000
_cell.length_b   1.000
_cell.length_c   1.000
_cell.angle_alpha   90.00
_cell.angle_beta   90.00
_cell.angle_gamma   90.00
#
_symmetry.space_group_name_H-M   'P 1'
#
loop_
_entity.id
_entity.type
_entity.pdbx_description
1 polymer ?
#
loop_
_entity_poly.entity_id
_entity_poly.type
_entity_poly.pdbx_seq_one_letter_code
_entity_poly.pdbx_strand_id
1 'polypeptide(L)'
;MRAKERGGWWTGYVLRVTTQRWLNESVTDRSVWWHYLSLIAPDHMRNASKGLVLFFVGAGWSEHGRGERAYHVPKTNDVFIRLAAPLVVDLGILGVMLHQVPMMPISFYSSPPGISSNKSRKLVEEEITSFSLAMAIHDPSTPEWPIYMPMAKSVIRGMDAVQLAVREMLPHVPVEAFVTIGVSKRACMAWLSAVLDKRVVAFISYGYDLINFEPNMQHLLDSVGAVPIMGRSYVDYNLTRMLHSPQLHRIMSYTDPYFFRDRLTMPKLLISASNDEFFSMDDSYYYFQNLPAPALLKIVANLDHMVIQMSQWAYDASISFLSSLLHATSSCASLPTSSRPSLTWTRPTTPPPPPPPPPPPPHPPSTSNLLPTLLLHVPF
;
A
#
# COMPACT_ATOMS: atom_id res chain seq x y z
N MET A 1 7.69 8.25 24.09
CA MET A 1 6.52 7.34 24.27
C MET A 1 6.96 6.08 24.99
N ARG A 2 6.11 5.42 25.77
CA ARG A 2 6.41 4.15 26.46
C ARG A 2 5.14 3.32 26.56
N ALA A 3 5.18 2.05 26.16
CA ALA A 3 4.03 1.14 26.26
C ALA A 3 4.50 -0.32 26.39
N LYS A 4 3.53 -1.20 26.64
CA LYS A 4 3.75 -2.64 26.86
C LYS A 4 2.92 -3.45 25.87
N GLU A 5 3.58 -4.36 25.18
CA GLU A 5 2.94 -5.43 24.40
C GLU A 5 3.05 -6.77 25.15
N ARG A 6 2.41 -7.82 24.63
CA ARG A 6 2.49 -9.17 25.20
C ARG A 6 3.95 -9.63 25.37
N GLY A 7 4.81 -9.34 24.40
CA GLY A 7 6.23 -9.72 24.40
C GLY A 7 7.16 -8.82 25.22
N GLY A 8 6.71 -7.69 25.75
CA GLY A 8 7.56 -6.80 26.56
C GLY A 8 7.24 -5.32 26.45
N TRP A 9 8.03 -4.52 27.18
CA TRP A 9 7.99 -3.05 27.11
C TRP A 9 8.79 -2.53 25.92
N TRP A 10 8.39 -1.37 25.42
CA TRP A 10 9.12 -0.64 24.39
C TRP A 10 9.12 0.87 24.66
N THR A 11 10.17 1.53 24.18
CA THR A 11 10.34 2.99 24.20
C THR A 11 10.21 3.53 22.79
N GLY A 12 9.38 4.57 22.62
CA GLY A 12 9.17 5.23 21.35
C GLY A 12 9.76 6.62 21.29
N TYR A 13 10.48 6.93 20.21
CA TYR A 13 11.00 8.25 19.90
C TYR A 13 10.25 8.80 18.68
N VAL A 14 9.77 10.05 18.75
CA VAL A 14 9.05 10.68 17.64
C VAL A 14 9.92 11.79 17.08
N LEU A 15 10.23 11.70 15.79
CA LEU A 15 11.00 12.68 15.04
C LEU A 15 10.07 13.38 14.05
N ARG A 16 10.37 14.64 13.73
CA ARG A 16 9.77 15.33 12.60
C ARG A 16 10.82 15.44 11.49
N VAL A 17 10.52 14.88 10.32
CA VAL A 17 11.46 14.79 9.20
C VAL A 17 10.85 15.47 7.99
N THR A 18 11.59 16.39 7.36
CA THR A 18 11.21 16.95 6.05
C THR A 18 11.90 16.12 4.96
N THR A 19 11.13 15.53 4.06
CA THR A 19 11.65 14.56 3.08
C THR A 19 11.91 15.20 1.72
N GLN A 20 11.10 16.17 1.32
CA GLN A 20 11.16 16.74 -0.02
C GLN A 20 10.29 17.99 -0.22
N ARG A 21 10.43 18.56 -1.41
CA ARG A 21 9.39 19.35 -2.06
C ARG A 21 8.79 18.53 -3.22
N TRP A 22 7.47 18.55 -3.36
CA TRP A 22 6.72 17.91 -4.44
C TRP A 22 5.79 18.94 -5.08
N LEU A 23 5.93 19.15 -6.39
CA LEU A 23 5.34 20.29 -7.10
C LEU A 23 5.73 21.63 -6.41
N ASN A 24 5.07 22.73 -6.77
CA ASN A 24 5.33 24.03 -6.18
C ASN A 24 4.06 24.65 -5.58
N GLU A 25 4.24 25.72 -4.80
CA GLU A 25 3.17 26.43 -4.08
C GLU A 25 2.15 27.10 -5.01
N SER A 26 2.44 27.26 -6.30
CA SER A 26 1.45 27.74 -7.27
C SER A 26 0.49 26.64 -7.74
N VAL A 27 0.83 25.37 -7.48
CA VAL A 27 0.05 24.19 -7.88
C VAL A 27 -0.72 23.58 -6.71
N THR A 28 -0.14 23.53 -5.51
CA THR A 28 -0.73 22.85 -4.36
C THR A 28 -0.44 23.55 -3.02
N ASP A 29 -1.35 23.39 -2.05
CA ASP A 29 -1.16 23.82 -0.66
C ASP A 29 -0.17 22.94 0.14
N ARG A 30 0.38 21.88 -0.47
CA ARG A 30 1.33 20.94 0.16
C ARG A 30 2.54 20.67 -0.71
N SER A 31 3.26 21.74 -1.06
CA SER A 31 4.53 21.62 -1.78
C SER A 31 5.65 21.04 -0.93
N VAL A 32 5.71 21.34 0.38
CA VAL A 32 6.74 20.85 1.31
C VAL A 32 6.19 19.67 2.08
N TRP A 33 6.88 18.52 2.00
CA TRP A 33 6.47 17.29 2.67
C TRP A 33 7.30 17.05 3.91
N TRP A 34 6.61 16.98 5.05
CA TRP A 34 7.17 16.59 6.33
C TRP A 34 6.33 15.49 6.96
N HIS A 35 6.98 14.68 7.79
CA HIS A 35 6.43 13.46 8.37
C HIS A 35 6.84 13.31 9.82
N TYR A 36 5.95 12.76 10.63
CA TYR A 36 6.33 12.13 11.88
C TYR A 36 6.93 10.76 11.59
N LEU A 37 8.02 10.46 12.28
CA LEU A 37 8.69 9.17 12.24
C LEU A 37 8.79 8.66 13.67
N SER A 38 8.09 7.57 13.96
CA SER A 38 8.11 6.92 15.27
C SER A 38 9.07 5.75 15.26
N LEU A 39 10.20 5.88 15.94
CA LEU A 39 11.06 4.74 16.27
C LEU A 39 10.41 3.96 17.41
N ILE A 40 10.36 2.64 17.30
CA ILE A 40 9.82 1.70 18.29
C ILE A 40 10.98 0.80 18.70
N ALA A 41 11.55 1.03 19.88
CA ALA A 41 12.67 0.29 20.42
C ALA A 41 12.22 -0.61 21.59
N PRO A 42 12.12 -1.94 21.41
CA PRO A 42 11.88 -2.86 22.50
C PRO A 42 12.95 -2.77 23.59
N ASP A 43 12.59 -3.03 24.85
CA ASP A 43 13.59 -3.11 25.93
C ASP A 43 14.55 -4.29 25.73
N HIS A 44 14.07 -5.36 25.09
CA HIS A 44 14.83 -6.57 24.79
C HIS A 44 15.03 -6.75 23.29
N MET A 45 16.04 -6.08 22.72
CA MET A 45 16.39 -6.19 21.30
C MET A 45 17.31 -7.38 21.00
N ARG A 46 16.83 -8.61 21.26
CA ARG A 46 17.62 -9.85 21.14
C ARG A 46 18.18 -10.12 19.74
N ASN A 47 17.59 -9.50 18.71
CA ASN A 47 18.00 -9.63 17.31
C ASN A 47 18.59 -8.33 16.73
N ALA A 48 18.88 -7.30 17.55
CA ALA A 48 19.43 -6.02 17.07
C ALA A 48 20.74 -6.17 16.29
N SER A 49 21.61 -7.11 16.67
CA SER A 49 22.90 -7.34 16.00
C SER A 49 22.77 -7.78 14.53
N LYS A 50 21.57 -8.17 14.09
CA LYS A 50 21.29 -8.49 12.68
C LYS A 50 21.20 -7.25 11.79
N GLY A 51 21.08 -6.04 12.34
CA GLY A 51 21.00 -4.79 11.57
C GLY A 51 19.72 -4.61 10.76
N LEU A 52 18.72 -5.47 10.96
CA LEU A 52 17.44 -5.46 10.25
C LEU A 52 16.40 -4.60 10.99
N VAL A 53 15.72 -3.72 10.27
CA VAL A 53 14.69 -2.82 10.79
C VAL A 53 13.36 -3.05 10.07
N LEU A 54 12.26 -3.11 10.81
CA LEU A 54 10.92 -3.10 10.19
C LEU A 54 10.50 -1.66 9.93
N PHE A 55 10.24 -1.31 8.67
CA PHE A 55 9.86 0.03 8.25
C PHE A 55 8.42 0.02 7.74
N PHE A 56 7.50 0.46 8.59
CA PHE A 56 6.08 0.56 8.28
C PHE A 56 5.74 1.92 7.67
N VAL A 57 4.84 1.92 6.69
CA VAL A 57 4.37 3.14 6.00
C VAL A 57 2.88 3.33 6.30
N GLY A 58 2.55 4.45 6.94
CA GLY A 58 1.19 4.79 7.39
C GLY A 58 0.70 6.15 6.89
N ALA A 59 -0.62 6.35 6.89
CA ALA A 59 -1.20 7.65 6.52
C ALA A 59 -1.13 8.68 7.65
N GLY A 60 -1.20 8.28 8.92
CA GLY A 60 -1.02 9.17 10.08
C GLY A 60 -1.81 10.49 10.05
N TRP A 61 -3.05 10.48 9.54
CA TRP A 61 -3.93 11.64 9.41
C TRP A 61 -5.28 11.41 10.11
N SER A 62 -5.94 12.49 10.56
CA SER A 62 -7.28 12.47 11.16
C SER A 62 -8.32 13.21 10.31
N GLU A 63 -9.41 12.53 9.96
CA GLU A 63 -10.56 13.06 9.20
C GLU A 63 -11.16 14.35 9.73
N HIS A 64 -11.04 14.59 11.04
CA HIS A 64 -11.59 15.77 11.69
C HIS A 64 -10.62 16.95 11.77
N GLY A 65 -9.34 16.76 11.41
CA GLY A 65 -8.32 17.79 11.51
C GLY A 65 -8.12 18.57 10.19
N ARG A 66 -8.00 19.90 10.29
CA ARG A 66 -7.72 20.80 9.14
C ARG A 66 -6.30 21.37 9.21
N GLY A 67 -5.65 21.52 8.05
CA GLY A 67 -4.31 22.13 7.95
C GLY A 67 -3.25 21.32 8.69
N GLU A 68 -2.45 21.95 9.55
CA GLU A 68 -1.50 21.23 10.42
C GLU A 68 -2.20 20.42 11.52
N ARG A 69 -3.40 20.83 11.96
CA ARG A 69 -4.20 20.11 12.98
C ARG A 69 -4.75 18.77 12.48
N ALA A 70 -4.61 18.52 11.18
CA ALA A 70 -4.79 17.24 10.52
C ALA A 70 -3.85 16.16 11.09
N TYR A 71 -2.73 16.58 11.68
CA TYR A 71 -1.69 15.71 12.20
C TYR A 71 -1.43 16.00 13.66
N HIS A 72 -1.50 14.95 14.47
CA HIS A 72 -1.10 15.01 15.86
C HIS A 72 0.25 14.31 15.99
N VAL A 73 1.05 14.73 16.98
CA VAL A 73 2.25 13.98 17.36
C VAL A 73 1.81 12.56 17.73
N PRO A 74 2.31 11.50 17.05
CA PRO A 74 1.89 10.14 17.30
C PRO A 74 2.03 9.76 18.78
N LYS A 75 1.07 8.97 19.25
CA LYS A 75 1.01 8.45 20.62
C LYS A 75 0.99 6.92 20.59
N THR A 76 1.19 6.30 21.75
CA THR A 76 1.22 4.83 21.86
C THR A 76 -0.08 4.15 21.43
N ASN A 77 -1.22 4.85 21.48
CA ASN A 77 -2.53 4.35 21.07
C ASN A 77 -2.87 4.62 19.60
N ASP A 78 -1.96 5.24 18.83
CA ASP A 78 -2.14 5.40 17.39
C ASP A 78 -2.28 4.02 16.71
N VAL A 79 -3.26 3.89 15.81
CA VAL A 79 -3.60 2.61 15.17
C VAL A 79 -2.41 1.99 14.43
N PHE A 80 -1.60 2.81 13.76
CA PHE A 80 -0.45 2.32 13.01
C PHE A 80 0.65 1.84 13.96
N ILE A 81 0.87 2.54 15.08
CA ILE A 81 1.80 2.10 16.11
C ILE A 81 1.33 0.79 16.75
N ARG A 82 0.03 0.64 17.03
CA ARG A 82 -0.54 -0.59 17.60
C ARG A 82 -0.43 -1.79 16.66
N LEU A 83 -0.34 -1.57 15.35
CA LEU A 83 -0.11 -2.63 14.37
C LEU A 83 1.37 -3.02 14.26
N ALA A 84 2.27 -2.04 14.34
CA ALA A 84 3.70 -2.27 14.21
C ALA A 84 4.34 -2.83 15.49
N ALA A 85 3.99 -2.27 16.66
CA ALA A 85 4.67 -2.56 17.92
C ALA A 85 4.68 -4.06 18.30
N PRO A 86 3.58 -4.83 18.14
CA PRO A 86 3.58 -6.26 18.45
C PRO A 86 4.63 -7.03 17.65
N LEU A 87 4.70 -6.86 16.33
CA LEU A 87 5.71 -7.54 15.49
C LEU A 87 7.14 -7.15 15.92
N VAL A 88 7.36 -5.87 16.18
CA VAL A 88 8.68 -5.33 16.55
C VAL A 88 9.15 -5.88 17.90
N VAL A 89 8.27 -5.89 18.91
CA VAL A 89 8.55 -6.44 20.24
C VAL A 89 8.72 -7.94 20.18
N ASP A 90 7.82 -8.64 19.49
CA ASP A 90 7.87 -10.10 19.38
C ASP A 90 9.13 -10.56 18.65
N LEU A 91 9.64 -9.82 17.65
CA LEU A 91 10.89 -10.14 16.97
C LEU A 91 12.14 -9.64 17.71
N GLY A 92 12.00 -8.68 18.62
CA GLY A 92 13.12 -8.08 19.35
C GLY A 92 14.12 -7.39 18.43
N ILE A 93 13.61 -6.62 17.46
CA ILE A 93 14.38 -5.77 16.53
C ILE A 93 13.86 -4.32 16.60
N LEU A 94 14.54 -3.39 15.92
CA LEU A 94 14.06 -2.01 15.83
C LEU A 94 12.90 -1.92 14.83
N GLY A 95 11.87 -1.16 15.19
CA GLY A 95 10.75 -0.84 14.33
C GLY A 95 10.65 0.65 14.05
N VAL A 96 10.07 0.99 12.91
CA VAL A 96 9.83 2.37 12.48
C VAL A 96 8.44 2.47 11.89
N MET A 97 7.68 3.49 12.29
CA MET A 97 6.46 3.91 11.59
C MET A 97 6.69 5.29 10.98
N LEU A 98 6.67 5.37 9.65
CA LEU A 98 6.61 6.62 8.92
C LEU A 98 5.15 7.00 8.69
N HIS A 99 4.76 8.15 9.22
CA HIS A 99 3.40 8.66 9.15
C HIS A 99 3.23 9.62 7.96
N GLN A 100 1.97 9.96 7.62
CA GLN A 100 1.67 11.05 6.67
C GLN A 100 2.15 10.77 5.25
N VAL A 101 1.99 9.52 4.80
CA VAL A 101 2.31 9.12 3.42
C VAL A 101 1.02 8.65 2.72
N PRO A 102 0.45 9.44 1.77
CA PRO A 102 0.86 10.78 1.37
C PRO A 102 0.51 11.84 2.44
N MET A 103 1.06 13.04 2.26
CA MET A 103 0.71 14.18 3.10
C MET A 103 -0.66 14.73 2.69
N MET A 104 -1.71 14.35 3.42
CA MET A 104 -3.12 14.70 3.14
C MET A 104 -3.85 15.32 4.36
N PRO A 105 -4.93 16.12 4.18
CA PRO A 105 -5.67 16.42 2.96
C PRO A 105 -5.02 17.52 2.12
N ILE A 106 -4.96 17.34 0.81
CA ILE A 106 -4.26 18.23 -0.13
C ILE A 106 -5.25 19.00 -1.02
N SER A 107 -4.94 20.26 -1.31
CA SER A 107 -5.68 21.08 -2.27
C SER A 107 -4.81 21.35 -3.49
N PHE A 108 -5.41 21.28 -4.68
CA PHE A 108 -4.78 21.66 -5.94
C PHE A 108 -5.46 22.91 -6.49
N TYR A 109 -4.68 23.83 -7.04
CA TYR A 109 -5.18 25.13 -7.50
C TYR A 109 -5.61 25.15 -8.97
N SER A 110 -5.29 24.07 -9.70
CA SER A 110 -5.76 23.77 -11.06
C SER A 110 -6.36 22.36 -11.09
N SER A 111 -7.24 22.08 -12.04
CA SER A 111 -7.79 20.74 -12.31
C SER A 111 -7.71 20.42 -13.80
N PRO A 112 -7.84 19.13 -14.19
CA PRO A 112 -7.97 18.78 -15.58
C PRO A 112 -9.29 19.29 -16.18
N PRO A 113 -9.35 19.51 -17.51
CA PRO A 113 -10.60 19.85 -18.20
C PRO A 113 -11.72 18.84 -17.90
N GLY A 114 -12.94 19.33 -17.68
CA GLY A 114 -14.10 18.49 -17.36
C GLY A 114 -14.28 18.17 -15.87
N ILE A 115 -13.36 18.62 -15.01
CA ILE A 115 -13.45 18.48 -13.55
C ILE A 115 -13.46 19.87 -12.93
N SER A 116 -14.47 20.17 -12.10
CA SER A 116 -14.51 21.42 -11.34
C SER A 116 -13.34 21.49 -10.34
N SER A 117 -12.33 22.33 -10.60
CA SER A 117 -11.40 22.77 -9.57
C SER A 117 -12.13 23.74 -8.66
N ASN A 118 -12.32 23.36 -7.40
CA ASN A 118 -12.56 24.34 -6.36
C ASN A 118 -11.29 24.41 -5.50
N LYS A 119 -10.70 25.61 -5.36
CA LYS A 119 -9.54 25.85 -4.48
C LYS A 119 -9.79 25.44 -3.03
N SER A 120 -11.05 25.29 -2.61
CA SER A 120 -11.43 24.81 -1.28
C SER A 120 -11.54 23.29 -1.17
N ARG A 121 -11.46 22.54 -2.28
CA ARG A 121 -11.58 21.08 -2.26
C ARG A 121 -10.29 20.47 -1.72
N LYS A 122 -10.46 19.60 -0.73
CA LYS A 122 -9.42 18.91 0.03
C LYS A 122 -9.49 17.44 -0.33
N LEU A 123 -8.55 16.96 -1.14
CA LEU A 123 -8.47 15.57 -1.58
C LEU A 123 -7.79 14.72 -0.51
N VAL A 124 -8.29 13.49 -0.34
CA VAL A 124 -7.74 12.47 0.56
C VAL A 124 -7.67 11.11 -0.15
N GLU A 125 -6.78 10.24 0.30
CA GLU A 125 -6.71 8.82 -0.11
C GLU A 125 -6.88 8.62 -1.64
N GLU A 126 -7.89 7.86 -2.09
CA GLU A 126 -8.20 7.57 -3.50
C GLU A 126 -8.43 8.80 -4.37
N GLU A 127 -8.91 9.91 -3.81
CA GLU A 127 -9.10 11.13 -4.60
C GLU A 127 -7.77 11.72 -5.03
N ILE A 128 -6.74 11.63 -4.17
CA ILE A 128 -5.40 12.14 -4.48
C ILE A 128 -4.79 11.30 -5.58
N THR A 129 -4.82 9.97 -5.44
CA THR A 129 -4.21 9.05 -6.41
C THR A 129 -4.83 9.25 -7.79
N SER A 130 -6.16 9.24 -7.87
CA SER A 130 -6.87 9.37 -9.14
C SER A 130 -6.75 10.77 -9.75
N PHE A 131 -6.79 11.83 -8.94
CA PHE A 131 -6.59 13.19 -9.42
C PHE A 131 -5.17 13.38 -9.98
N SER A 132 -4.17 12.92 -9.23
CA SER A 132 -2.76 13.05 -9.60
C SER A 132 -2.44 12.29 -10.89
N LEU A 133 -3.07 11.13 -11.09
CA LEU A 133 -2.96 10.36 -12.32
C LEU A 133 -3.66 11.06 -13.50
N ALA A 134 -4.85 11.61 -13.30
CA ALA A 134 -5.54 12.39 -14.33
C ALA A 134 -4.72 13.60 -14.76
N MET A 135 -4.14 14.35 -13.81
CA MET A 135 -3.25 15.47 -14.13
C MET A 135 -2.04 15.02 -14.95
N ALA A 136 -1.41 13.90 -14.62
CA ALA A 136 -0.29 13.36 -15.39
C ALA A 136 -0.68 12.98 -16.83
N ILE A 137 -1.89 12.47 -17.05
CA ILE A 137 -2.41 12.13 -18.39
C ILE A 137 -2.65 13.40 -19.22
N HIS A 138 -3.24 14.43 -18.61
CA HIS A 138 -3.59 15.68 -19.28
C HIS A 138 -2.41 16.63 -19.48
N ASP A 139 -1.42 16.59 -18.58
CA ASP A 139 -0.17 17.34 -18.64
C ASP A 139 1.03 16.39 -18.57
N PRO A 140 1.37 15.70 -19.67
CA PRO A 140 2.49 14.78 -19.72
C PRO A 140 3.86 15.49 -19.66
N SER A 141 3.89 16.84 -19.64
CA SER A 141 5.13 17.62 -19.52
C SER A 141 5.63 17.72 -18.07
N THR A 142 4.77 17.40 -17.10
CA THR A 142 5.08 17.41 -15.66
C THR A 142 5.07 15.97 -15.12
N PRO A 143 6.18 15.21 -15.25
CA PRO A 143 6.23 13.80 -14.85
C PRO A 143 6.10 13.58 -13.33
N GLU A 144 6.22 14.64 -12.53
CA GLU A 144 6.07 14.61 -11.08
C GLU A 144 4.62 14.46 -10.62
N TRP A 145 3.62 14.64 -11.49
CA TRP A 145 2.21 14.57 -11.12
C TRP A 145 1.79 13.30 -10.37
N PRO A 146 2.18 12.07 -10.76
CA PRO A 146 1.73 10.87 -10.06
C PRO A 146 2.23 10.80 -8.61
N ILE A 147 1.29 10.79 -7.65
CA ILE A 147 1.57 10.88 -6.21
C ILE A 147 2.42 9.72 -5.65
N TYR A 148 2.45 8.57 -6.32
CA TYR A 148 3.22 7.42 -5.82
C TYR A 148 4.73 7.67 -5.79
N MET A 149 5.27 8.47 -6.71
CA MET A 149 6.71 8.78 -6.74
C MET A 149 7.18 9.62 -5.54
N PRO A 150 6.55 10.77 -5.18
CA PRO A 150 6.91 11.48 -3.95
C PRO A 150 6.61 10.65 -2.70
N MET A 151 5.58 9.80 -2.68
CA MET A 151 5.37 8.88 -1.56
C MET A 151 6.56 7.92 -1.38
N ALA A 152 7.06 7.30 -2.46
CA ALA A 152 8.20 6.38 -2.42
C ALA A 152 9.49 7.09 -1.98
N LYS A 153 9.70 8.31 -2.48
CA LYS A 153 10.82 9.16 -2.04
C LYS A 153 10.75 9.49 -0.55
N SER A 154 9.54 9.68 0.01
CA SER A 154 9.35 9.90 1.45
C SER A 154 9.80 8.71 2.28
N VAL A 155 9.53 7.48 1.82
CA VAL A 155 10.01 6.25 2.47
C VAL A 155 11.54 6.18 2.45
N ILE A 156 12.15 6.42 1.29
CA ILE A 156 13.62 6.38 1.14
C ILE A 156 14.31 7.43 2.02
N ARG A 157 13.82 8.66 2.03
CA ARG A 157 14.36 9.72 2.90
C ARG A 157 14.06 9.46 4.37
N GLY A 158 12.95 8.79 4.68
CA GLY A 158 12.65 8.28 6.01
C GLY A 158 13.69 7.27 6.49
N MET A 159 14.13 6.33 5.64
CA MET A 159 15.20 5.38 5.96
C MET A 159 16.53 6.11 6.25
N ASP A 160 16.87 7.15 5.49
CA ASP A 160 18.05 7.99 5.78
C ASP A 160 17.96 8.63 7.17
N ALA A 161 16.80 9.19 7.50
CA ALA A 161 16.56 9.80 8.81
C ALA A 161 16.64 8.78 9.96
N VAL A 162 16.17 7.55 9.77
CA VAL A 162 16.33 6.47 10.76
C VAL A 162 17.82 6.19 11.00
N GLN A 163 18.61 6.00 9.94
CA GLN A 163 20.03 5.69 10.09
C GLN A 163 20.79 6.80 10.82
N LEU A 164 20.46 8.07 10.55
CA LEU A 164 21.05 9.20 11.25
C LEU A 164 20.62 9.26 12.72
N ALA A 165 19.31 9.16 12.98
CA ALA A 165 18.77 9.33 14.32
C ALA A 165 19.15 8.16 15.24
N VAL A 166 19.16 6.92 14.74
CA VAL A 166 19.56 5.74 15.52
C VAL A 166 21.05 5.79 15.87
N ARG A 167 21.90 6.28 14.96
CA ARG A 167 23.34 6.46 15.25
C ARG A 167 23.58 7.39 16.45
N GLU A 168 22.73 8.40 16.62
CA GLU A 168 22.83 9.36 17.72
C GLU A 168 22.17 8.84 19.01
N MET A 169 20.93 8.32 18.91
CA MET A 169 20.12 7.97 20.07
C MET A 169 20.35 6.55 20.60
N LEU A 170 20.79 5.63 19.75
CA LEU A 170 20.97 4.20 20.04
C LEU A 170 22.27 3.68 19.37
N PRO A 171 23.46 4.23 19.70
CA PRO A 171 24.70 4.03 18.94
C PRO A 171 25.17 2.58 18.85
N HIS A 172 24.65 1.68 19.70
CA HIS A 172 24.98 0.25 19.69
C HIS A 172 24.03 -0.60 18.83
N VAL A 173 23.00 -0.01 18.23
CA VAL A 173 22.02 -0.70 17.38
C VAL A 173 22.40 -0.46 15.92
N PRO A 174 22.88 -1.48 15.18
CA PRO A 174 23.15 -1.33 13.75
C PRO A 174 21.85 -1.16 12.95
N VAL A 175 21.90 -0.34 11.91
CA VAL A 175 20.80 -0.14 10.94
C VAL A 175 21.36 -0.27 9.53
N GLU A 176 21.28 -1.49 9.00
CA GLU A 176 21.91 -1.88 7.73
C GLU A 176 20.87 -2.13 6.65
N ALA A 177 19.77 -2.77 7.02
CA ALA A 177 18.75 -3.23 6.10
C ALA A 177 17.33 -2.99 6.63
N PHE A 178 16.38 -2.85 5.72
CA PHE A 178 14.98 -2.60 6.01
C PHE A 178 14.08 -3.68 5.41
N VAL A 179 13.04 -4.05 6.15
CA VAL A 179 11.85 -4.70 5.58
C VAL A 179 10.75 -3.66 5.52
N THR A 180 10.31 -3.31 4.32
CA THR A 180 9.26 -2.30 4.15
C THR A 180 7.88 -2.94 4.18
N ILE A 181 6.96 -2.33 4.92
CA ILE A 181 5.65 -2.88 5.21
C ILE A 181 4.60 -1.80 5.01
N GLY A 182 3.53 -2.09 4.26
CA GLY A 182 2.45 -1.14 4.04
C GLY A 182 1.13 -1.81 3.71
N VAL A 183 0.05 -1.04 3.81
CA VAL A 183 -1.32 -1.47 3.53
C VAL A 183 -1.92 -0.62 2.41
N SER A 184 -2.65 -1.21 1.48
CA SER A 184 -3.35 -0.49 0.40
C SER A 184 -2.37 0.38 -0.39
N LYS A 185 -2.69 1.64 -0.65
CA LYS A 185 -1.79 2.61 -1.32
C LYS A 185 -0.40 2.72 -0.69
N ARG A 186 -0.26 2.44 0.62
CA ARG A 186 1.03 2.45 1.33
C ARG A 186 1.78 1.13 1.11
N ALA A 187 1.08 0.04 0.81
CA ALA A 187 1.72 -1.19 0.35
C ALA A 187 2.40 -0.99 -1.01
N CYS A 188 1.82 -0.19 -1.91
CA CYS A 188 2.52 0.25 -3.13
C CYS A 188 3.89 0.87 -2.82
N MET A 189 4.02 1.56 -1.69
CA MET A 189 5.31 2.11 -1.27
C MET A 189 6.30 1.04 -0.84
N ALA A 190 5.84 -0.05 -0.21
CA ALA A 190 6.69 -1.20 0.10
C ALA A 190 7.24 -1.85 -1.18
N TRP A 191 6.42 -1.94 -2.23
CA TRP A 191 6.86 -2.38 -3.56
C TRP A 191 7.88 -1.41 -4.18
N LEU A 192 7.53 -0.12 -4.31
CA LEU A 192 8.38 0.87 -4.96
C LEU A 192 9.69 1.10 -4.21
N SER A 193 9.68 1.12 -2.87
CA SER A 193 10.93 1.23 -2.09
C SER A 193 11.83 0.02 -2.31
N ALA A 194 11.26 -1.19 -2.42
CA ALA A 194 12.03 -2.40 -2.72
C ALA A 194 12.67 -2.37 -4.12
N VAL A 195 11.99 -1.75 -5.09
CA VAL A 195 12.54 -1.53 -6.44
C VAL A 195 13.67 -0.48 -6.44
N LEU A 196 13.49 0.59 -5.67
CA LEU A 196 14.27 1.82 -5.80
C LEU A 196 15.48 1.90 -4.86
N ASP A 197 15.51 1.12 -3.76
CA ASP A 197 16.55 1.22 -2.74
C ASP A 197 17.06 -0.16 -2.29
N LYS A 198 18.37 -0.37 -2.44
CA LYS A 198 19.04 -1.64 -2.13
C LYS A 198 19.06 -1.99 -0.64
N ARG A 199 18.79 -1.01 0.24
CA ARG A 199 18.70 -1.28 1.69
C ARG A 199 17.42 -2.05 2.03
N VAL A 200 16.43 -2.09 1.13
CA VAL A 200 15.22 -2.88 1.31
C VAL A 200 15.49 -4.33 0.90
N VAL A 201 15.61 -5.21 1.90
CA VAL A 201 16.01 -6.62 1.69
C VAL A 201 14.83 -7.59 1.71
N ALA A 202 13.63 -7.11 2.03
CA ALA A 202 12.36 -7.81 1.87
C ALA A 202 11.20 -6.81 1.98
N PHE A 203 9.99 -7.21 1.61
CA PHE A 203 8.80 -6.40 1.88
C PHE A 203 7.56 -7.24 2.18
N ILE A 204 6.61 -6.63 2.88
CA ILE A 204 5.26 -7.16 3.11
C ILE A 204 4.23 -6.18 2.56
N SER A 205 3.32 -6.67 1.72
CA SER A 205 2.25 -5.89 1.10
C SER A 205 0.90 -6.43 1.60
N TYR A 206 0.14 -5.61 2.33
CA TYR A 206 -1.24 -5.96 2.73
C TYR A 206 -2.25 -5.27 1.81
N GLY A 207 -3.17 -6.05 1.24
CA GLY A 207 -4.30 -5.56 0.44
C GLY A 207 -3.85 -4.59 -0.64
N TYR A 208 -2.93 -4.97 -1.52
CA TYR A 208 -2.59 -4.15 -2.68
C TYR A 208 -2.20 -5.05 -3.84
N ASP A 209 -3.20 -5.37 -4.65
CA ASP A 209 -3.09 -6.27 -5.79
C ASP A 209 -3.25 -5.57 -7.15
N LEU A 210 -3.45 -4.26 -7.14
CA LEU A 210 -3.56 -3.42 -8.33
C LEU A 210 -2.19 -2.97 -8.86
N ILE A 211 -1.29 -3.93 -9.08
CA ILE A 211 -0.08 -3.76 -9.91
C ILE A 211 -0.30 -4.43 -11.26
N ASN A 212 0.49 -4.10 -12.28
CA ASN A 212 0.10 -4.39 -13.67
C ASN A 212 -1.29 -3.77 -13.95
N PHE A 213 -1.37 -2.47 -13.65
CA PHE A 213 -2.60 -1.70 -13.47
C PHE A 213 -3.58 -1.84 -14.63
N GLU A 214 -3.08 -1.72 -15.87
CA GLU A 214 -3.92 -1.77 -17.06
C GLU A 214 -4.69 -3.10 -17.19
N PRO A 215 -4.01 -4.27 -17.23
CA PRO A 215 -4.69 -5.56 -17.22
C PRO A 215 -5.62 -5.79 -16.02
N ASN A 216 -5.17 -5.44 -14.81
CA ASN A 216 -5.98 -5.68 -13.61
C ASN A 216 -7.24 -4.81 -13.56
N MET A 217 -7.14 -3.53 -13.91
CA MET A 217 -8.30 -2.65 -13.99
C MET A 217 -9.26 -3.07 -15.11
N GLN A 218 -8.73 -3.56 -16.24
CA GLN A 218 -9.58 -4.10 -17.31
C GLN A 218 -10.33 -5.34 -16.83
N HIS A 219 -9.64 -6.26 -16.15
CA HIS A 219 -10.24 -7.46 -15.55
C HIS A 219 -11.37 -7.15 -14.57
N LEU A 220 -11.15 -6.17 -13.69
CA LEU A 220 -12.17 -5.69 -12.76
C LEU A 220 -13.42 -5.20 -13.50
N LEU A 221 -13.23 -4.41 -14.55
CA LEU A 221 -14.33 -3.90 -15.39
C LEU A 221 -15.04 -5.02 -16.14
N ASP A 222 -14.33 -6.02 -16.66
CA ASP A 222 -14.91 -7.16 -17.38
C ASP A 222 -15.68 -8.10 -16.43
N SER A 223 -15.21 -8.24 -15.19
CA SER A 223 -15.79 -9.15 -14.19
C SER A 223 -17.02 -8.56 -13.50
N VAL A 224 -16.96 -7.28 -13.11
CA VAL A 224 -18.00 -6.62 -12.29
C VAL A 224 -18.85 -5.64 -13.10
N GLY A 225 -18.37 -5.19 -14.27
CA GLY A 225 -19.04 -4.18 -15.11
C GLY A 225 -18.88 -2.74 -14.62
N ALA A 226 -18.24 -2.52 -13.46
CA ALA A 226 -18.03 -1.21 -12.87
C ALA A 226 -16.84 -1.22 -11.91
N VAL A 227 -16.27 -0.04 -11.67
CA VAL A 227 -15.34 0.17 -10.55
C VAL A 227 -16.13 0.18 -9.23
N PRO A 228 -15.67 -0.48 -8.16
CA PRO A 228 -16.30 -0.42 -6.85
C PRO A 228 -16.48 1.01 -6.34
N ILE A 229 -17.44 1.22 -5.43
CA ILE A 229 -17.72 2.55 -4.86
C ILE A 229 -16.48 3.19 -4.24
N MET A 230 -15.59 2.39 -3.67
CA MET A 230 -14.35 2.85 -3.08
C MET A 230 -13.40 3.45 -4.12
N GLY A 231 -13.43 2.97 -5.36
CA GLY A 231 -12.68 3.49 -6.49
C GLY A 231 -13.43 4.56 -7.30
N ARG A 232 -14.52 5.15 -6.77
CA ARG A 232 -15.37 6.09 -7.52
C ARG A 232 -14.61 7.24 -8.17
N SER A 233 -13.54 7.73 -7.54
CA SER A 233 -12.68 8.80 -8.08
C SER A 233 -12.03 8.44 -9.43
N TYR A 234 -11.79 7.15 -9.72
CA TYR A 234 -11.29 6.72 -11.03
C TYR A 234 -12.32 6.97 -12.14
N VAL A 235 -13.61 6.81 -11.83
CA VAL A 235 -14.70 7.10 -12.77
C VAL A 235 -14.92 8.60 -12.89
N ASP A 236 -14.93 9.33 -11.77
CA ASP A 236 -15.19 10.78 -11.76
C ASP A 236 -14.09 11.56 -12.51
N TYR A 237 -12.85 11.06 -12.51
CA TYR A 237 -11.75 11.62 -13.29
C TYR A 237 -11.55 10.93 -14.65
N ASN A 238 -12.53 10.16 -15.11
CA ASN A 238 -12.58 9.55 -16.44
C ASN A 238 -11.40 8.60 -16.74
N LEU A 239 -10.72 8.10 -15.72
CA LEU A 239 -9.52 7.25 -15.86
C LEU A 239 -9.84 5.91 -16.52
N THR A 240 -11.02 5.34 -16.25
CA THR A 240 -11.45 4.07 -16.86
C THR A 240 -11.60 4.19 -18.38
N ARG A 241 -11.97 5.36 -18.90
CA ARG A 241 -12.03 5.61 -20.36
C ARG A 241 -10.65 5.80 -21.00
N MET A 242 -9.65 6.09 -20.19
CA MET A 242 -8.26 6.33 -20.63
C MET A 242 -7.36 5.12 -20.35
N LEU A 243 -7.95 3.98 -19.97
CA LEU A 243 -7.23 2.79 -19.53
C LEU A 243 -6.22 2.28 -20.56
N HIS A 244 -6.53 2.37 -21.84
CA HIS A 244 -5.65 1.91 -22.93
C HIS A 244 -4.94 3.06 -23.65
N SER A 245 -4.88 4.24 -23.02
CA SER A 245 -4.24 5.40 -23.64
C SER A 245 -2.71 5.28 -23.59
N PRO A 246 -1.98 5.72 -24.64
CA PRO A 246 -0.52 5.77 -24.62
C PRO A 246 0.04 6.60 -23.46
N GLN A 247 -0.70 7.63 -23.02
CA GLN A 247 -0.35 8.49 -21.90
C GLN A 247 -0.37 7.70 -20.59
N LEU A 248 -1.46 6.96 -20.31
CA LEU A 248 -1.53 6.13 -19.12
C LEU A 248 -0.44 5.06 -19.12
N HIS A 249 -0.23 4.39 -20.26
CA HIS A 249 0.82 3.39 -20.41
C HIS A 249 2.21 3.93 -20.09
N ARG A 250 2.51 5.12 -20.62
CA ARG A 250 3.77 5.81 -20.32
C ARG A 250 3.88 6.13 -18.83
N ILE A 251 2.81 6.55 -18.17
CA ILE A 251 2.83 6.84 -16.73
C ILE A 251 3.07 5.57 -15.91
N MET A 252 2.33 4.51 -16.21
CA MET A 252 2.49 3.22 -15.53
C MET A 252 3.90 2.67 -15.68
N SER A 253 4.57 2.91 -16.82
CA SER A 253 5.96 2.48 -17.04
C SER A 253 6.98 2.99 -16.01
N TYR A 254 6.67 4.07 -15.29
CA TYR A 254 7.52 4.59 -14.22
C TYR A 254 6.88 4.64 -12.83
N THR A 255 5.57 4.42 -12.70
CA THR A 255 4.87 4.46 -11.39
C THR A 255 4.38 3.11 -10.89
N ASP A 256 4.11 2.15 -11.79
CA ASP A 256 3.62 0.84 -11.42
C ASP A 256 4.80 -0.11 -11.12
N PRO A 257 4.88 -0.70 -9.91
CA PRO A 257 5.93 -1.64 -9.55
C PRO A 257 6.14 -2.79 -10.54
N TYR A 258 5.09 -3.20 -11.25
CA TYR A 258 5.14 -4.32 -12.20
C TYR A 258 6.14 -4.10 -13.35
N PHE A 259 6.31 -2.86 -13.81
CA PHE A 259 7.28 -2.53 -14.85
C PHE A 259 8.73 -2.70 -14.39
N PHE A 260 8.94 -2.82 -13.08
CA PHE A 260 10.24 -3.06 -12.46
C PHE A 260 10.38 -4.42 -11.82
N ARG A 261 9.44 -5.35 -12.07
CA ARG A 261 9.35 -6.65 -11.39
C ARG A 261 10.64 -7.47 -11.42
N ASP A 262 11.44 -7.35 -12.47
CA ASP A 262 12.72 -8.07 -12.61
C ASP A 262 13.74 -7.66 -11.53
N ARG A 263 13.58 -6.48 -10.92
CA ARG A 263 14.39 -5.99 -9.81
C ARG A 263 13.92 -6.51 -8.44
N LEU A 264 12.72 -7.08 -8.37
CA LEU A 264 12.12 -7.58 -7.15
C LEU A 264 12.63 -8.99 -6.81
N THR A 265 13.95 -9.16 -6.73
CA THR A 265 14.61 -10.45 -6.47
C THR A 265 14.64 -10.82 -4.99
N MET A 266 14.35 -9.87 -4.12
CA MET A 266 14.29 -10.07 -2.68
C MET A 266 13.03 -10.85 -2.24
N PRO A 267 13.05 -11.49 -1.06
CA PRO A 267 11.85 -12.09 -0.47
C PRO A 267 10.70 -11.10 -0.33
N LYS A 268 9.50 -11.52 -0.75
CA LYS A 268 8.28 -10.72 -0.64
C LYS A 268 7.11 -11.57 -0.16
N LEU A 269 6.33 -11.02 0.77
CA LEU A 269 5.08 -11.60 1.26
C LEU A 269 3.92 -10.68 0.88
N LEU A 270 3.03 -11.19 0.05
CA LEU A 270 1.81 -10.53 -0.37
C LEU A 270 0.66 -11.11 0.43
N ILE A 271 -0.14 -10.26 1.07
CA ILE A 271 -1.27 -10.67 1.89
C ILE A 271 -2.49 -9.94 1.37
N SER A 272 -3.50 -10.68 0.94
CA SER A 272 -4.73 -10.16 0.33
C SER A 272 -5.96 -10.71 1.06
N ALA A 273 -7.11 -10.09 0.87
CA ALA A 273 -8.35 -10.51 1.52
C ALA A 273 -9.34 -11.06 0.48
N SER A 274 -10.17 -12.04 0.86
CA SER A 274 -11.12 -12.65 -0.06
C SER A 274 -12.37 -11.80 -0.32
N ASN A 275 -12.72 -10.90 0.60
CA ASN A 275 -13.90 -10.03 0.51
C ASN A 275 -13.47 -8.56 0.45
N ASP A 276 -12.34 -8.28 -0.21
CA ASP A 276 -11.81 -6.94 -0.41
C ASP A 276 -12.76 -6.11 -1.30
N GLU A 277 -13.19 -4.94 -0.83
CA GLU A 277 -14.11 -4.06 -1.56
C GLU A 277 -13.42 -3.22 -2.65
N PHE A 278 -12.09 -3.23 -2.71
CA PHE A 278 -11.29 -2.49 -3.68
C PHE A 278 -10.76 -3.39 -4.79
N PHE A 279 -10.30 -4.59 -4.42
CA PHE A 279 -9.50 -5.47 -5.27
C PHE A 279 -10.15 -6.84 -5.48
N SER A 280 -9.93 -7.44 -6.65
CA SER A 280 -10.52 -8.75 -6.95
C SER A 280 -9.65 -9.85 -6.36
N MET A 281 -10.28 -10.93 -5.88
CA MET A 281 -9.56 -12.08 -5.33
C MET A 281 -8.53 -12.70 -6.29
N ASP A 282 -8.75 -12.56 -7.59
CA ASP A 282 -7.94 -13.12 -8.65
C ASP A 282 -7.01 -12.09 -9.33
N ASP A 283 -6.87 -10.87 -8.81
CA ASP A 283 -5.96 -9.84 -9.36
C ASP A 283 -4.50 -10.36 -9.47
N SER A 284 -4.10 -11.23 -8.53
CA SER A 284 -2.79 -11.91 -8.55
C SER A 284 -2.53 -12.71 -9.83
N TYR A 285 -3.57 -13.10 -10.57
CA TYR A 285 -3.47 -13.76 -11.87
C TYR A 285 -2.60 -12.95 -12.84
N TYR A 286 -2.70 -11.63 -12.80
CA TYR A 286 -2.11 -10.74 -13.80
C TYR A 286 -0.65 -10.38 -13.51
N TYR A 287 -0.10 -10.76 -12.36
CA TYR A 287 1.26 -10.36 -12.02
C TYR A 287 2.10 -11.41 -11.28
N PHE A 288 1.48 -12.29 -10.49
CA PHE A 288 2.19 -13.08 -9.48
C PHE A 288 3.20 -14.05 -10.09
N GLN A 289 2.85 -14.70 -11.21
CA GLN A 289 3.73 -15.65 -11.91
C GLN A 289 4.97 -14.98 -12.52
N ASN A 290 4.93 -13.67 -12.75
CA ASN A 290 6.03 -12.91 -13.33
C ASN A 290 6.99 -12.37 -12.25
N LEU A 291 6.72 -12.60 -10.97
CA LEU A 291 7.58 -12.13 -9.88
C LEU A 291 8.76 -13.08 -9.69
N PRO A 292 10.00 -12.56 -9.57
CA PRO A 292 11.14 -13.38 -9.18
C PRO A 292 10.92 -14.01 -7.80
N ALA A 293 11.35 -15.26 -7.65
CA ALA A 293 11.38 -15.94 -6.36
C ALA A 293 12.42 -15.27 -5.43
N PRO A 294 12.21 -15.30 -4.09
CA PRO A 294 11.04 -15.88 -3.42
C PRO A 294 9.87 -14.89 -3.34
N ALA A 295 8.69 -15.35 -3.75
CA ALA A 295 7.42 -14.63 -3.64
C ALA A 295 6.38 -15.53 -2.96
N LEU A 296 5.73 -15.03 -1.92
CA LEU A 296 4.71 -15.72 -1.16
C LEU A 296 3.41 -14.94 -1.24
N LEU A 297 2.28 -15.63 -1.41
CA LEU A 297 0.94 -15.05 -1.40
C LEU A 297 0.10 -15.73 -0.33
N LYS A 298 -0.57 -14.92 0.50
CA LYS A 298 -1.55 -15.35 1.49
C LYS A 298 -2.85 -14.62 1.24
N ILE A 299 -3.86 -15.33 0.77
CA ILE A 299 -5.23 -14.82 0.74
C ILE A 299 -5.91 -15.21 2.06
N VAL A 300 -6.42 -14.23 2.78
CA VAL A 300 -7.13 -14.41 4.04
C VAL A 300 -8.63 -14.43 3.77
N ALA A 301 -9.29 -15.52 4.14
CA ALA A 301 -10.70 -15.72 3.86
C ALA A 301 -11.61 -14.86 4.77
N ASN A 302 -12.74 -14.43 4.22
CA ASN A 302 -13.83 -13.71 4.88
C ASN A 302 -13.40 -12.41 5.60
N LEU A 303 -12.42 -11.70 5.05
CA LEU A 303 -12.00 -10.38 5.54
C LEU A 303 -12.19 -9.31 4.48
N ASP A 304 -12.50 -8.10 4.94
CA ASP A 304 -12.54 -6.87 4.16
C ASP A 304 -11.16 -6.20 4.05
N HIS A 305 -11.09 -5.13 3.24
CA HIS A 305 -9.86 -4.37 3.00
C HIS A 305 -9.31 -3.66 4.26
N MET A 306 -10.20 -3.21 5.15
CA MET A 306 -9.85 -2.34 6.28
C MET A 306 -9.19 -3.08 7.43
N VAL A 307 -9.56 -4.34 7.62
CA VAL A 307 -9.15 -5.12 8.79
C VAL A 307 -8.12 -6.21 8.49
N ILE A 308 -7.70 -6.37 7.23
CA ILE A 308 -6.75 -7.42 6.84
C ILE A 308 -5.47 -7.39 7.69
N GLN A 309 -4.88 -6.21 7.92
CA GLN A 309 -3.67 -6.05 8.73
C GLN A 309 -3.91 -6.23 10.23
N MET A 310 -5.16 -6.23 10.69
CA MET A 310 -5.54 -6.49 12.09
C MET A 310 -5.79 -7.97 12.36
N SER A 311 -5.85 -8.80 11.32
CA SER A 311 -6.21 -10.21 11.47
C SER A 311 -5.06 -11.04 12.04
N GLN A 312 -5.42 -12.02 12.89
CA GLN A 312 -4.45 -12.96 13.45
C GLN A 312 -3.75 -13.77 12.34
N TRP A 313 -4.47 -14.16 11.28
CA TRP A 313 -3.87 -14.91 10.17
C TRP A 313 -2.84 -14.10 9.39
N ALA A 314 -3.07 -12.80 9.19
CA ALA A 314 -2.10 -11.92 8.57
C ALA A 314 -0.89 -11.70 9.49
N TYR A 315 -1.13 -11.53 10.80
CA TYR A 315 -0.07 -11.46 11.81
C TYR A 315 0.82 -12.70 11.78
N ASP A 316 0.23 -13.90 11.85
CA ASP A 316 0.93 -15.18 11.89
C ASP A 316 1.78 -15.40 10.63
N ALA A 317 1.25 -15.06 9.45
CA ALA A 317 2.01 -15.10 8.21
C ALA A 317 3.21 -14.14 8.23
N SER A 318 3.00 -12.93 8.75
CA SER A 318 4.02 -11.87 8.80
C SER A 318 5.14 -12.21 9.79
N ILE A 319 4.79 -12.59 11.02
CA ILE A 319 5.78 -12.96 12.04
C ILE A 319 6.57 -14.20 11.61
N SER A 320 5.94 -15.17 10.95
CA SER A 320 6.61 -16.36 10.43
C SER A 320 7.60 -16.01 9.31
N PHE A 321 7.17 -15.17 8.36
CA PHE A 321 8.02 -14.70 7.26
C PHE A 321 9.22 -13.92 7.80
N LEU A 322 9.00 -12.95 8.69
CA LEU A 322 10.06 -12.13 9.29
C LEU A 322 11.02 -12.97 10.15
N SER A 323 10.50 -13.90 10.94
CA SER A 323 11.33 -14.84 11.72
C SER A 323 12.20 -15.69 10.80
N SER A 324 11.68 -16.13 9.64
CA SER A 324 12.47 -16.87 8.66
C SER A 324 13.65 -16.05 8.13
N LEU A 325 13.48 -14.73 7.92
CA LEU A 325 14.56 -13.83 7.47
C LEU A 325 15.64 -13.67 8.54
N LEU A 326 15.23 -13.52 9.81
CA LEU A 326 16.17 -13.39 10.94
C LEU A 326 16.97 -14.68 11.20
N HIS A 327 16.35 -15.85 11.03
CA HIS A 327 17.06 -17.14 11.15
C HIS A 327 17.97 -17.43 9.95
N ALA A 328 17.55 -17.01 8.76
CA ALA A 328 18.31 -17.20 7.53
C ALA A 328 19.61 -16.36 7.55
N THR A 329 19.57 -15.14 8.07
CA THR A 329 20.72 -14.24 8.03
C THR A 329 21.66 -14.48 9.23
N SER A 330 22.90 -14.93 9.00
CA SER A 330 23.97 -14.85 10.02
C SER A 330 24.52 -13.42 10.12
N SER A 331 24.54 -12.68 9.00
CA SER A 331 24.67 -11.21 8.88
C SER A 331 23.92 -10.72 7.63
N CYS A 332 23.53 -9.43 7.55
CA CYS A 332 22.77 -8.88 6.40
C CYS A 332 23.51 -8.89 5.05
N ALA A 333 24.79 -9.28 5.02
CA ALA A 333 25.61 -9.32 3.81
C ALA A 333 25.34 -10.55 2.90
N SER A 334 24.57 -11.53 3.35
CA SER A 334 24.22 -12.70 2.52
C SER A 334 22.95 -13.39 3.03
N LEU A 335 21.85 -13.25 2.28
CA LEU A 335 20.70 -14.15 2.43
C LEU A 335 21.17 -15.58 2.07
N PRO A 336 20.90 -16.59 2.91
CA PRO A 336 21.36 -17.94 2.64
C PRO A 336 20.60 -18.55 1.47
N THR A 337 21.32 -19.36 0.72
CA THR A 337 20.82 -20.22 -0.37
C THR A 337 20.18 -21.50 0.14
N SER A 338 19.84 -21.61 1.43
CA SER A 338 19.23 -22.83 1.99
C SER A 338 17.95 -23.15 1.23
N SER A 339 17.90 -24.33 0.60
CA SER A 339 16.77 -24.78 -0.19
C SER A 339 15.51 -24.81 0.67
N ARG A 340 14.62 -23.84 0.47
CA ARG A 340 13.25 -23.90 0.99
C ARG A 340 12.52 -25.05 0.28
N PRO A 341 11.54 -25.72 0.92
CA PRO A 341 10.71 -26.67 0.22
C PRO A 341 10.10 -26.02 -1.01
N SER A 342 10.33 -26.60 -2.19
CA SER A 342 9.73 -26.14 -3.43
C SER A 342 8.31 -26.69 -3.51
N LEU A 343 7.32 -25.82 -3.39
CA LEU A 343 5.93 -26.16 -3.70
C LEU A 343 5.69 -25.78 -5.15
N THR A 344 5.44 -26.77 -6.01
CA THR A 344 5.06 -26.56 -7.40
C THR A 344 3.56 -26.81 -7.55
N TRP A 345 2.85 -25.84 -8.10
CA TRP A 345 1.46 -26.00 -8.55
C TRP A 345 1.44 -25.91 -10.07
N THR A 346 0.90 -26.93 -10.72
CA THR A 346 0.57 -26.88 -12.15
C THR A 346 -0.85 -26.38 -12.29
N ARG A 347 -1.02 -25.21 -12.91
CA ARG A 347 -2.34 -24.77 -13.38
C ARG A 347 -2.62 -25.51 -14.68
N PRO A 348 -3.70 -26.31 -14.79
CA PRO A 348 -4.12 -26.84 -16.08
C PRO A 348 -4.35 -25.65 -17.01
N THR A 349 -3.71 -25.64 -18.18
CA THR A 349 -4.05 -24.71 -19.26
C THR A 349 -5.38 -25.18 -19.85
N THR A 350 -6.48 -24.96 -19.14
CA THR A 350 -7.80 -25.06 -19.76
C THR A 350 -7.89 -23.91 -20.76
N PRO A 351 -8.25 -24.18 -22.04
CA PRO A 351 -8.60 -23.13 -22.98
C PRO A 351 -9.63 -22.19 -22.33
N PRO A 352 -9.63 -20.89 -22.68
CA PRO A 352 -10.69 -20.00 -22.21
C PRO A 352 -12.05 -20.64 -22.53
N PRO A 353 -13.03 -20.56 -21.60
CA PRO A 353 -14.36 -21.06 -21.88
C PRO A 353 -14.88 -20.40 -23.16
N PRO A 354 -15.68 -21.13 -23.97
CA PRO A 354 -16.30 -20.52 -25.14
C PRO A 354 -17.09 -19.28 -24.69
N PRO A 355 -17.17 -18.24 -25.54
CA PRO A 355 -17.93 -17.04 -25.21
C PRO A 355 -19.35 -17.42 -24.77
N PRO A 356 -19.92 -16.72 -23.77
CA PRO A 356 -21.26 -17.01 -23.32
C PRO A 356 -22.22 -16.95 -24.52
N PRO A 357 -23.24 -17.82 -24.57
CA PRO A 357 -24.24 -17.75 -25.61
C PRO A 357 -24.85 -16.34 -25.64
N PRO A 358 -25.20 -15.82 -26.83
CA PRO A 358 -25.87 -14.53 -26.93
C PRO A 358 -27.08 -14.51 -26.00
N PRO A 359 -27.36 -13.37 -25.35
CA PRO A 359 -28.50 -13.27 -24.45
C PRO A 359 -29.77 -13.72 -25.17
N PRO A 360 -30.67 -14.45 -24.48
CA PRO A 360 -31.92 -14.86 -25.09
C PRO A 360 -32.66 -13.62 -25.60
N PRO A 361 -33.39 -13.73 -26.73
CA PRO A 361 -34.20 -12.62 -27.21
C PRO A 361 -35.15 -12.16 -26.11
N PRO A 362 -35.40 -10.85 -25.99
CA PRO A 362 -36.28 -10.31 -24.96
C PRO A 362 -37.62 -11.04 -25.00
N HIS A 363 -38.06 -11.52 -23.84
CA HIS A 363 -39.39 -12.12 -23.73
C HIS A 363 -40.44 -11.12 -24.21
N PRO A 364 -41.43 -11.54 -25.01
CA PRO A 364 -42.56 -10.68 -25.33
C PRO A 364 -43.23 -10.24 -24.02
N PRO A 365 -43.71 -8.99 -23.93
CA PRO A 365 -44.26 -8.45 -22.69
C PRO A 365 -45.40 -9.35 -22.20
N SER A 366 -45.24 -9.95 -21.02
CA SER A 366 -46.31 -10.69 -20.38
C SER A 366 -47.34 -9.71 -19.84
N THR A 367 -48.56 -9.82 -20.34
CA THR A 367 -49.72 -9.19 -19.73
C THR A 367 -50.16 -10.01 -18.52
N SER A 368 -50.36 -9.35 -17.38
CA SER A 368 -50.91 -9.87 -16.10
C SER A 368 -49.87 -10.61 -15.23
N ASN A 369 -49.73 -10.38 -13.92
CA ASN A 369 -50.62 -9.84 -12.90
C ASN A 369 -49.82 -9.14 -11.77
N LEU A 370 -50.47 -8.16 -11.17
CA LEU A 370 -50.13 -7.52 -9.89
C LEU A 370 -49.93 -8.55 -8.76
N LEU A 371 -48.83 -8.43 -8.02
CA LEU A 371 -48.68 -8.93 -6.65
C LEU A 371 -47.85 -7.92 -5.82
N PRO A 372 -48.06 -7.84 -4.49
CA PRO A 372 -48.12 -6.59 -3.75
C PRO A 372 -46.77 -6.14 -3.19
N THR A 373 -46.66 -4.82 -3.04
CA THR A 373 -45.60 -4.09 -2.35
C THR A 373 -45.44 -4.59 -0.90
N LEU A 374 -44.30 -5.22 -0.59
CA LEU A 374 -43.90 -5.48 0.79
C LEU A 374 -43.15 -4.24 1.31
N LEU A 375 -43.85 -3.41 2.08
CA LEU A 375 -43.26 -2.32 2.86
C LEU A 375 -42.51 -2.90 4.05
N LEU A 376 -41.18 -2.85 4.02
CA LEU A 376 -40.33 -3.06 5.20
C LEU A 376 -40.21 -1.74 5.94
N HIS A 377 -40.87 -1.65 7.09
CA HIS A 377 -40.67 -0.59 8.09
C HIS A 377 -39.33 -0.79 8.79
N VAL A 378 -38.48 0.23 8.74
CA VAL A 378 -37.30 0.38 9.59
C VAL A 378 -37.70 1.34 10.73
N PRO A 379 -37.67 0.94 12.01
CA PRO A 379 -37.88 1.87 13.11
C PRO A 379 -36.60 2.69 13.36
N PHE A 380 -36.81 3.97 13.68
CA PHE A 380 -35.81 4.98 14.01
C PHE A 380 -34.97 4.64 15.24
#